data_AF-A0AAV4XWF3-F1
#
_entry.id   AF-A0AAV4XWF3-F1
#
_cell.length_a   1.000
_cell.length_b   1.000
_cell.length_c   1.000
_cell.angle_alpha   90.00
_cell.angle_beta   90.00
_cell.angle_gamma   90.00
#
_symmetry.space_group_name_H-M   'P 1'
#
loop_
_entity.id
_entity.type
_entity.pdbx_description
1 polymer ?
#
loop_
_entity_poly.entity_id
_entity_poly.type
_entity_poly.pdbx_seq_one_letter_code
_entity_poly.pdbx_strand_id
1 'polypeptide(L)'
;GAEEREIVQLHYTNWPSHTCPFPSALLEFRRRVQVYMMRYPSTGPVVVHCSDGCGRTGTYLCIEANLESAEEDFAYDVFGYAKKLRGSRRGMIETLVREMLILFY
;
A
#
# COMPACT_ATOMS: atom_id res chain seq x y z
N GLY A 1 -30.76 5.10 -13.55
CA GLY A 1 -30.29 6.38 -12.95
C GLY A 1 -28.81 6.27 -12.76
N ALA A 2 -28.06 7.37 -12.89
CA ALA A 2 -26.62 7.36 -12.62
C ALA A 2 -26.41 7.09 -11.13
N GLU A 3 -25.60 6.08 -10.82
CA GLU A 3 -25.15 5.79 -9.45
C GLU A 3 -23.92 6.67 -9.17
N GLU A 4 -23.94 7.42 -8.07
CA GLU A 4 -22.81 8.25 -7.64
C GLU A 4 -22.05 7.55 -6.51
N ARG A 5 -20.72 7.69 -6.49
CA ARG A 5 -19.84 7.14 -5.44
C ARG A 5 -18.83 8.19 -5.00
N GLU A 6 -18.63 8.29 -3.70
CA GLU A 6 -17.59 9.13 -3.10
C GLU A 6 -16.27 8.34 -3.08
N ILE A 7 -15.19 8.95 -3.57
CA ILE A 7 -13.86 8.34 -3.60
C ILE A 7 -12.93 9.21 -2.76
N VAL A 8 -12.18 8.57 -1.87
CA VAL A 8 -11.13 9.26 -1.09
C VAL A 8 -9.75 8.80 -1.54
N GLN A 9 -8.90 9.77 -1.84
CA GLN A 9 -7.52 9.56 -2.29
C GLN A 9 -6.52 10.08 -1.26
N LEU A 10 -5.69 9.19 -0.74
CA LEU A 10 -4.54 9.55 0.08
C LEU A 10 -3.27 9.53 -0.77
N HIS A 11 -2.53 10.64 -0.77
CA HIS A 11 -1.30 10.79 -1.55
C HIS A 11 -0.07 10.88 -0.67
N TYR A 12 0.83 9.90 -0.85
CA TYR A 12 2.17 9.95 -0.28
C TYR A 12 3.16 10.55 -1.27
N THR A 13 3.48 11.83 -1.07
CA THR A 13 4.39 12.61 -1.94
C THR A 13 5.86 12.48 -1.57
N ASN A 14 6.16 12.04 -0.34
CA ASN A 14 7.51 12.05 0.21
C ASN A 14 8.24 10.71 0.00
N TRP A 15 8.23 10.22 -1.24
CA TRP A 15 9.03 9.06 -1.65
C TRP A 15 9.93 9.51 -2.81
N PRO A 16 11.23 9.75 -2.57
CA PRO A 16 12.12 10.25 -3.61
C PRO A 16 12.31 9.24 -4.75
N SER A 17 12.54 9.74 -5.96
CA SER A 17 12.90 8.89 -7.09
C SER A 17 14.23 8.22 -6.75
N HIS A 18 14.28 6.88 -6.77
CA HIS A 18 15.49 6.06 -6.54
C HIS A 18 15.94 5.86 -5.08
N THR A 19 15.16 6.26 -4.07
CA THR A 19 15.46 5.94 -2.67
C THR A 19 14.26 5.33 -1.93
N CYS A 20 14.55 4.74 -0.77
CA CYS A 20 13.52 4.36 0.21
C CYS A 20 12.98 5.64 0.90
N PRO A 21 11.69 5.71 1.27
CA PRO A 21 11.19 6.78 2.12
C PRO A 21 11.76 6.65 3.53
N PHE A 22 11.66 7.71 4.32
CA PHE A 22 11.89 7.59 5.75
C PHE A 22 10.86 6.62 6.36
N PRO A 23 11.28 5.58 7.09
CA PRO A 23 10.36 4.59 7.66
C PRO A 23 9.25 5.23 8.51
N SER A 24 9.58 6.25 9.30
CA SER A 24 8.61 6.98 10.13
C SER A 24 7.50 7.64 9.32
N ALA A 25 7.83 8.29 8.19
CA ALA A 25 6.87 8.96 7.33
C ALA A 25 5.94 7.95 6.62
N LEU A 26 6.49 6.80 6.19
CA LEU A 26 5.71 5.74 5.58
C LEU A 26 4.74 5.09 6.61
N LEU A 27 5.22 4.84 7.83
CA LEU A 27 4.38 4.31 8.92
C LEU A 27 3.30 5.31 9.36
N GLU A 28 3.60 6.61 9.37
CA GLU A 28 2.58 7.63 9.63
C GLU A 28 1.51 7.62 8.55
N PHE A 29 1.90 7.51 7.28
CA PHE A 29 0.97 7.40 6.16
C PHE A 29 0.11 6.14 6.27
N ARG A 30 0.70 4.97 6.56
CA ARG A 30 -0.02 3.73 6.87
C ARG A 30 -1.07 3.95 7.94
N ARG A 31 -0.70 4.58 9.06
CA ARG A 31 -1.64 4.83 10.16
C ARG A 31 -2.87 5.64 9.70
N ARG A 32 -2.69 6.61 8.80
CA ARG A 32 -3.81 7.38 8.23
C ARG A 32 -4.71 6.52 7.35
N VAL A 33 -4.14 5.61 6.56
CA VAL A 33 -4.86 4.62 5.75
C VAL A 33 -5.70 3.71 6.66
N GLN A 34 -5.11 3.15 7.71
CA GLN A 34 -5.80 2.29 8.67
C GLN A 34 -6.92 3.03 9.41
N VAL A 35 -6.68 4.26 9.86
CA VAL A 35 -7.72 5.11 10.49
C VAL A 35 -8.90 5.32 9.55
N TYR A 36 -8.65 5.51 8.25
CA TYR A 36 -9.70 5.63 7.27
C TYR A 36 -10.49 4.31 7.11
N MET A 37 -9.80 3.17 6.96
CA MET A 37 -10.43 1.84 6.85
C MET A 37 -11.30 1.51 8.06
N MET A 38 -10.82 1.79 9.28
CA MET A 38 -11.57 1.57 10.51
C MET A 38 -12.81 2.47 10.61
N ARG A 39 -12.71 3.71 10.10
CA ARG A 39 -13.82 4.65 10.10
C ARG A 39 -14.92 4.29 9.09
N TYR A 40 -14.55 3.64 7.99
CA TYR A 40 -15.45 3.29 6.90
C TYR A 40 -15.36 1.80 6.54
N PRO A 41 -15.80 0.89 7.42
CA PRO A 41 -15.62 -0.56 7.26
C PRO A 41 -16.43 -1.17 6.09
N SER A 42 -17.43 -0.44 5.57
CA SER A 42 -18.23 -0.85 4.42
C SER A 42 -17.66 -0.37 3.08
N THR A 43 -16.47 0.24 3.07
CA THR A 43 -15.78 0.63 1.83
C THR A 43 -15.30 -0.60 1.08
N GLY A 44 -15.26 -0.49 -0.24
CA GLY A 44 -14.76 -1.53 -1.12
C GLY A 44 -13.26 -1.80 -0.91
N PRO A 45 -12.66 -2.68 -1.73
CA PRO A 45 -11.24 -2.95 -1.65
C PRO A 45 -10.42 -1.66 -1.87
N VAL A 46 -9.38 -1.50 -1.06
CA VAL A 46 -8.41 -0.41 -1.18
C VAL A 46 -7.58 -0.60 -2.45
N VAL A 47 -7.48 0.44 -3.27
CA VAL A 47 -6.64 0.44 -4.46
C VAL A 47 -5.35 1.19 -4.18
N VAL A 48 -4.21 0.49 -4.26
CA VAL A 48 -2.88 1.08 -4.09
C VAL A 48 -2.20 1.16 -5.45
N HIS A 49 -1.74 2.35 -5.85
CA HIS A 49 -1.03 2.55 -7.10
C HIS A 49 0.18 3.47 -6.95
N CYS A 50 1.07 3.39 -7.93
CA CYS A 50 2.20 4.29 -8.09
C CYS A 50 2.24 4.76 -9.55
N SER A 51 3.38 4.62 -10.22
CA SER A 51 3.53 4.89 -11.66
C SER A 51 3.14 3.68 -12.51
N ASP A 52 3.68 2.50 -12.20
CA ASP A 52 3.45 1.24 -12.93
C ASP A 52 2.62 0.22 -12.13
N GLY A 53 2.31 0.55 -10.87
CA GLY A 53 1.60 -0.30 -9.94
C GLY A 53 2.43 -1.47 -9.40
N CYS A 54 3.77 -1.42 -9.52
CA CYS A 54 4.65 -2.54 -9.22
C CYS A 54 5.66 -2.23 -8.11
N GLY A 55 6.46 -1.17 -8.25
CA GLY A 55 7.57 -0.93 -7.32
C GLY A 55 7.14 -0.44 -5.93
N ARG A 56 6.60 0.77 -5.82
CA ARG A 56 6.17 1.36 -4.53
C ARG A 56 4.91 0.69 -4.03
N THR A 57 3.99 0.40 -4.94
CA THR A 57 2.80 -0.41 -4.65
C THR A 57 3.19 -1.75 -4.03
N GLY A 58 4.09 -2.51 -4.66
CA GLY A 58 4.52 -3.80 -4.11
C GLY A 58 5.27 -3.67 -2.79
N THR A 59 6.08 -2.62 -2.64
CA THR A 59 6.80 -2.35 -1.38
C THR A 59 5.81 -2.04 -0.26
N TYR A 60 4.84 -1.15 -0.49
CA TYR A 60 3.82 -0.79 0.48
C TYR A 60 2.94 -1.99 0.86
N LEU A 61 2.43 -2.74 -0.12
CA LEU A 61 1.60 -3.92 0.14
C LEU A 61 2.37 -5.01 0.90
N CYS A 62 3.67 -5.19 0.61
CA CYS A 62 4.50 -6.13 1.34
C CYS A 62 4.69 -5.70 2.80
N ILE A 63 4.95 -4.41 3.04
CA ILE A 63 5.06 -3.85 4.39
C ILE A 63 3.74 -3.98 5.15
N GLU A 64 2.62 -3.61 4.53
CA GLU A 64 1.29 -3.71 5.13
C GLU A 64 0.99 -5.13 5.61
N ALA A 65 1.13 -6.12 4.71
CA ALA A 65 0.86 -7.51 5.02
C ALA A 65 1.77 -8.07 6.12
N ASN A 66 3.04 -7.64 6.15
CA ASN A 66 3.96 -8.06 7.21
C ASN A 66 3.63 -7.42 8.56
N LEU A 67 3.19 -6.16 8.59
CA LEU A 67 2.79 -5.49 9.82
C LEU A 67 1.49 -6.06 10.36
N GLU A 68 0.52 -6.35 9.51
CA GLU A 68 -0.72 -7.04 9.87
C GLU A 68 -0.43 -8.42 10.47
N SER A 69 0.39 -9.25 9.80
CA SER A 69 0.81 -10.55 10.35
C SER A 69 1.62 -10.44 11.64
N ALA A 70 2.39 -9.37 11.83
CA ALA A 70 3.11 -9.17 13.08
C ALA A 70 2.19 -8.78 14.24
N GLU A 71 1.13 -8.03 13.96
CA GLU A 71 0.09 -7.65 14.92
C GLU A 71 -0.76 -8.87 15.33
N GLU A 72 -1.04 -9.80 14.40
CA GLU A 72 -1.88 -10.99 14.64
C GLU A 72 -1.09 -12.21 15.14
N ASP A 73 0.03 -12.54 14.49
CA ASP A 73 0.75 -13.81 14.66
C ASP A 73 2.18 -13.66 15.19
N PHE A 74 2.64 -12.43 15.48
CA PHE A 74 4.02 -12.12 15.86
C PHE A 74 5.07 -12.62 14.84
N ALA A 75 4.69 -12.67 13.56
CA ALA A 75 5.50 -13.24 12.49
C ALA A 75 5.76 -12.25 11.35
N TYR A 76 6.96 -12.33 10.77
CA TYR A 76 7.35 -11.61 9.56
C TYR A 76 7.84 -12.60 8.51
N ASP A 77 7.29 -12.51 7.29
CA ASP A 77 7.72 -13.31 6.13
C ASP A 77 7.82 -12.42 4.89
N VAL A 78 8.79 -11.51 4.92
CA VAL A 78 9.03 -10.55 3.83
C VAL A 78 9.24 -11.26 2.49
N PHE A 79 9.96 -12.39 2.48
CA PHE A 79 10.22 -13.15 1.26
C PHE A 79 8.96 -13.84 0.74
N GLY A 80 8.19 -14.51 1.61
CA GLY A 80 6.95 -15.16 1.22
C GLY A 80 5.92 -14.17 0.70
N TYR A 81 5.77 -13.00 1.34
CA TYR A 81 4.90 -11.95 0.85
C TYR A 81 5.38 -11.36 -0.48
N ALA A 82 6.68 -11.10 -0.64
CA ALA A 82 7.24 -10.66 -1.92
C ALA A 82 6.99 -11.70 -3.05
N LYS A 83 7.16 -12.99 -2.75
CA LYS A 83 6.89 -14.09 -3.68
C LYS A 83 5.41 -14.17 -4.06
N LYS A 84 4.51 -14.06 -3.07
CA LYS A 84 3.05 -14.02 -3.30
C LYS A 84 2.67 -12.85 -4.21
N LEU A 85 3.15 -11.63 -3.93
CA LEU A 85 2.88 -10.45 -4.74
C LEU A 85 3.36 -10.62 -6.19
N ARG A 86 4.55 -11.17 -6.40
CA ARG A 86 5.07 -11.47 -7.75
C ARG A 86 4.29 -12.55 -8.48
N GLY A 87 3.67 -13.48 -7.75
CA GLY A 87 2.74 -14.46 -8.30
C GLY A 87 1.42 -13.83 -8.77
N SER A 88 0.94 -12.80 -8.05
CA SER A 88 -0.30 -12.08 -8.41
C SER A 88 -0.12 -11.07 -9.54
N ARG A 89 1.03 -10.38 -9.61
CA ARG A 89 1.37 -9.42 -10.67
C ARG A 89 2.87 -9.45 -10.96
N ARG A 90 3.22 -9.61 -12.24
CA ARG A 90 4.63 -9.56 -12.66
C ARG A 90 5.21 -8.16 -12.38
N GLY A 91 6.45 -8.12 -11.88
CA GLY A 91 7.18 -6.88 -11.59
C GLY A 91 6.98 -6.32 -10.18
N MET A 92 6.19 -6.97 -9.33
CA MET A 92 6.00 -6.49 -7.96
C MET A 92 7.32 -6.43 -7.18
N ILE A 93 7.56 -5.29 -6.51
CA ILE A 93 8.77 -4.95 -5.77
C ILE A 93 9.99 -4.81 -6.70
N GLU A 94 10.08 -3.63 -7.32
CA GLU A 94 11.12 -3.17 -8.25
C GLU A 94 11.89 -1.95 -7.71
N THR A 95 13.12 -1.75 -8.20
CA THR A 95 14.11 -0.83 -7.62
C THR A 95 14.00 0.64 -8.09
N LEU A 96 13.14 0.97 -9.06
CA LEU A 96 13.03 2.35 -9.61
C LEU A 96 11.58 2.73 -9.81
N VAL A 97 11.05 3.67 -9.03
CA VAL A 97 9.62 4.04 -9.14
C VAL A 97 9.34 5.42 -8.55
N ARG A 98 8.30 6.08 -9.07
CA ARG A 98 7.79 7.42 -8.72
C ARG A 98 6.34 7.37 -8.22
N GLU A 99 6.03 8.26 -7.27
CA GLU A 99 4.81 8.53 -6.47
C GLU A 99 4.01 7.33 -5.91
N MET A 100 3.32 7.48 -4.77
CA MET A 100 2.39 6.45 -4.26
C MET A 100 1.05 7.05 -3.84
N LEU A 101 -0.03 6.41 -4.27
CA LEU A 101 -1.42 6.83 -4.10
C LEU A 101 -2.27 5.66 -3.61
N ILE A 102 -3.17 5.93 -2.68
CA ILE A 102 -4.13 4.95 -2.16
C ILE A 102 -5.55 5.52 -2.32
N LEU A 103 -6.42 4.76 -2.98
CA LEU A 103 -7.81 5.09 -3.25
C LEU A 103 -8.74 4.17 -2.45
N PHE A 104 -9.78 4.75 -1.88
CA PHE A 104 -10.88 4.05 -1.20
C PHE A 104 -12.19 4.24 -1.98
N TYR A 105 -12.96 3.16 -2.13
CA TYR A 105 -14.22 3.08 -2.88
C TYR A 105 -15.44 2.91 -1.98
#